data_AF-A0A8T4TUJ2-F1
#
_entry.id   AF-A0A8T4TUJ2-F1
#
_cell.length_a   1.000
_cell.length_b   1.000
_cell.length_c   1.000
_cell.angle_alpha   90.00
_cell.angle_beta   90.00
_cell.angle_gamma   90.00
#
_symmetry.space_group_name_H-M   'P 1'
#
loop_
_entity.id
_entity.type
_entity.pdbx_description
1 polymer ?
#
loop_
_entity_poly.entity_id
_entity_poly.type
_entity_poly.pdbx_seq_one_letter_code
_entity_poly.pdbx_strand_id
1 'polypeptide(L)'
;MNLFSVLLLITVLFFIFLLIKPIFKKNKICVICASVFISWAFFLILYWYGNFLDKTILAILIGESTLGIFYLIENKIKEELKLFGLPFLLTLILIGYTLIEGLNYSFNVLYFLVLIWGLFAIIYSFKDKGKLGDIARKLVECCKKW
;
A
#
# COMPACT_ATOMS: atom_id res chain seq x y z
N MET A 1 3.82 11.85 14.95
CA MET A 1 3.57 11.36 13.58
C MET A 1 2.21 10.70 13.58
N ASN A 2 1.38 10.98 12.57
CA ASN A 2 -0.02 10.55 12.54
C ASN A 2 -0.21 9.47 11.46
N LEU A 3 -1.32 8.73 11.52
CA LEU A 3 -1.69 7.70 10.53
C LEU A 3 -1.54 8.15 9.08
N PHE A 4 -1.90 9.40 8.77
CA PHE A 4 -1.72 9.98 7.44
C PHE A 4 -0.27 9.91 6.94
N SER A 5 0.71 10.25 7.79
CA SER A 5 2.13 10.23 7.43
C SER A 5 2.62 8.81 7.12
N VAL A 6 2.09 7.82 7.83
CA VAL A 6 2.41 6.40 7.62
C VAL A 6 1.87 5.91 6.29
N LEU A 7 0.57 6.14 6.01
CA LEU A 7 -0.05 5.74 4.75
C LEU A 7 0.59 6.45 3.55
N LEU A 8 0.95 7.72 3.71
CA LEU A 8 1.67 8.48 2.70
C LEU A 8 3.04 7.87 2.44
N LEU A 9 3.81 7.52 3.48
CA LEU A 9 5.12 6.90 3.32
C LEU A 9 5.02 5.55 2.58
N ILE A 10 4.08 4.69 2.96
CA ILE A 10 3.86 3.39 2.30
C ILE A 10 3.52 3.61 0.82
N THR A 11 2.66 4.59 0.51
CA THR A 11 2.28 4.93 -0.86
C THR A 11 3.47 5.42 -1.68
N VAL A 12 4.29 6.31 -1.11
CA VAL A 12 5.49 6.84 -1.77
C VAL A 12 6.51 5.73 -2.03
N LEU A 13 6.79 4.89 -1.02
CA LEU A 13 7.67 3.72 -1.16
C LEU A 13 7.16 2.76 -2.22
N PHE A 14 5.84 2.53 -2.27
CA PHE A 14 5.23 1.69 -3.31
C PHE A 14 5.53 2.21 -4.71
N PHE A 15 5.30 3.49 -4.99
CA PHE A 15 5.60 4.05 -6.31
C PHE A 15 7.11 4.03 -6.62
N ILE A 16 7.97 4.31 -5.62
CA ILE A 16 9.42 4.24 -5.79
C ILE A 16 9.86 2.82 -6.17
N PHE A 17 9.43 1.80 -5.42
CA PHE A 17 9.77 0.41 -5.72
C PHE A 17 9.16 -0.06 -7.03
N LEU A 18 7.99 0.44 -7.40
CA LEU A 18 7.38 0.12 -8.68
C LEU A 18 8.19 0.66 -9.85
N LEU A 19 8.71 1.90 -9.76
CA LEU A 19 9.58 2.50 -10.77
C LEU A 19 10.94 1.80 -10.86
N ILE A 20 11.44 1.30 -9.73
CA ILE A 20 12.73 0.59 -9.65
C ILE A 20 12.62 -0.88 -10.08
N LYS A 21 11.46 -1.52 -9.90
CA LYS A 21 11.20 -2.93 -10.28
C LYS A 21 11.67 -3.30 -11.69
N PRO A 22 11.41 -2.53 -12.78
CA PRO A 22 11.90 -2.88 -14.12
C PRO A 22 13.43 -2.93 -14.24
N ILE A 23 14.17 -2.26 -13.36
CA ILE A 23 15.64 -2.26 -13.33
C ILE A 23 16.16 -3.56 -12.70
N PHE A 24 15.50 -4.02 -11.65
CA PHE A 24 15.84 -5.26 -10.97
C PHE A 24 15.13 -6.44 -11.65
N LYS A 25 15.81 -7.09 -12.61
CA LYS A 25 15.35 -8.30 -13.35
C LYS A 25 14.94 -9.50 -12.47
N LYS A 26 14.99 -9.40 -11.14
CA LYS A 26 14.55 -10.43 -10.19
C LYS A 26 13.07 -10.27 -9.87
N ASN A 27 12.23 -10.94 -10.65
CA ASN A 27 10.76 -10.96 -10.55
C ASN A 27 10.23 -11.80 -9.36
N LYS A 28 10.85 -11.72 -8.18
CA LYS A 28 10.44 -12.55 -7.01
C LYS A 28 10.03 -11.74 -5.78
N ILE A 29 10.12 -10.41 -5.84
CA ILE A 29 9.84 -9.55 -4.68
C ILE A 29 8.54 -8.79 -4.94
N CYS A 30 7.60 -8.95 -4.01
CA CYS A 30 6.37 -8.20 -4.00
C CYS A 30 6.64 -6.74 -3.64
N VAL A 31 6.27 -5.82 -4.54
CA VAL A 31 6.46 -4.36 -4.35
C VAL A 31 5.71 -3.88 -3.11
N ILE A 32 4.49 -4.38 -2.88
CA ILE A 32 3.69 -4.05 -1.69
C ILE A 32 4.43 -4.53 -0.43
N CYS A 33 4.85 -5.79 -0.38
CA CYS A 33 5.57 -6.32 0.78
C CYS A 33 6.87 -5.59 1.06
N ALA A 34 7.66 -5.27 0.03
CA ALA A 34 8.87 -4.49 0.20
C ALA A 34 8.58 -3.10 0.78
N SER A 35 7.52 -2.45 0.28
CA SER A 35 7.12 -1.11 0.73
C SER A 35 6.68 -1.11 2.19
N VAL A 36 5.81 -2.06 2.57
CA VAL A 36 5.34 -2.22 3.95
C VAL A 36 6.50 -2.60 4.87
N PHE A 37 7.31 -3.58 4.48
CA PHE A 37 8.45 -4.05 5.27
C PHE A 37 9.41 -2.92 5.61
N ILE A 38 9.77 -2.15 4.59
CA ILE A 38 10.69 -1.02 4.75
C ILE A 38 10.03 0.10 5.55
N SER A 39 8.73 0.35 5.36
CA SER A 39 8.00 1.37 6.13
C SER A 39 8.02 1.06 7.63
N TRP A 40 7.67 -0.17 8.04
CA TRP A 40 7.63 -0.50 9.45
C TRP A 40 9.02 -0.64 10.05
N ALA A 41 10.00 -1.16 9.30
CA ALA A 41 11.38 -1.21 9.75
C ALA A 41 11.92 0.21 10.00
N PHE A 42 11.60 1.16 9.10
CA PHE A 42 11.95 2.56 9.27
C PHE A 42 11.29 3.19 10.50
N PHE A 43 9.98 2.96 10.72
CA PHE A 43 9.30 3.47 11.92
C PHE A 43 9.77 2.80 13.21
N LEU A 44 10.19 1.53 13.16
CA LEU A 44 10.77 0.83 14.31
C LEU A 44 12.11 1.46 14.71
N ILE A 45 12.95 1.79 13.73
CA ILE A 45 14.19 2.54 13.98
C ILE A 45 13.86 3.90 14.60
N LEU A 46 12.93 4.67 14.02
CA LEU A 46 12.50 5.95 14.58
C LEU A 46 11.94 5.85 16.00
N TYR A 47 11.24 4.76 16.30
CA TYR A 47 10.73 4.48 17.65
C TYR A 47 11.88 4.29 18.65
N TRP A 48 12.93 3.55 18.30
CA TRP A 48 14.12 3.40 19.16
C TRP A 48 14.87 4.71 19.40
N TYR A 49 14.88 5.62 18.43
CA TYR A 49 15.44 6.96 18.58
C TYR A 49 14.51 7.96 19.29
N GLY A 50 13.33 7.53 19.75
CA GLY A 50 12.36 8.39 20.45
C GLY A 50 11.59 9.37 19.55
N ASN A 51 11.75 9.27 18.23
CA ASN A 51 11.12 10.18 17.26
C ASN A 51 9.75 9.69 16.76
N PHE A 52 9.34 8.48 17.17
CA PHE A 52 8.03 7.92 16.85
C PHE A 52 7.36 7.43 18.14
N LEU A 53 6.15 7.90 18.43
CA LEU A 53 5.46 7.65 19.71
C LEU A 53 4.18 6.80 19.55
N ASP A 54 3.69 6.63 18.33
CA ASP A 54 2.42 5.95 18.06
C ASP A 54 2.62 4.43 17.98
N LYS A 55 2.66 3.79 19.16
CA LYS A 55 2.92 2.35 19.30
C LYS A 55 1.86 1.50 18.63
N THR A 56 0.63 1.99 18.52
CA THR A 56 -0.49 1.25 17.95
C THR A 56 -0.30 1.04 16.46
N ILE A 57 0.04 2.10 15.72
CA ILE A 57 0.31 1.98 14.28
C ILE A 57 1.51 1.07 14.02
N LEU A 58 2.57 1.20 14.82
CA LEU A 58 3.74 0.33 14.69
C LEU A 58 3.40 -1.14 14.96
N ALA A 59 2.57 -1.42 15.97
CA ALA A 59 2.12 -2.78 16.28
C ALA A 59 1.27 -3.38 15.15
N ILE A 60 0.38 -2.59 14.53
CA ILE A 60 -0.40 -3.04 13.36
C ILE A 60 0.54 -3.37 12.19
N LEU A 61 1.51 -2.50 11.91
CA LEU A 61 2.46 -2.69 10.82
C LEU A 61 3.46 -3.84 11.03
N ILE A 62 3.80 -4.17 12.28
CA ILE A 62 4.67 -5.32 12.60
C ILE A 62 3.85 -6.61 12.61
N GLY A 63 2.65 -6.58 13.19
CA GLY A 63 1.77 -7.74 13.29
C GLY A 63 1.12 -8.14 11.97
N GLU A 64 0.93 -7.18 11.05
CA GLU A 64 0.52 -7.32 9.64
C GLU A 64 -0.43 -8.49 9.33
N SER A 65 -1.41 -8.71 10.23
CA SER A 65 -2.54 -9.62 9.97
C SER A 65 -3.36 -9.10 8.77
N THR A 66 -3.29 -7.80 8.52
CA THR A 66 -3.81 -7.12 7.33
C THR A 66 -3.19 -7.64 6.04
N LEU A 67 -1.87 -7.90 5.98
CA LEU A 67 -1.18 -8.54 4.86
C LEU A 67 -1.65 -9.99 4.67
N GLY A 68 -1.87 -10.71 5.77
CA GLY A 68 -2.42 -12.07 5.72
C GLY A 68 -3.81 -12.10 5.05
N ILE A 69 -4.71 -11.22 5.50
CA ILE A 69 -6.05 -11.05 4.91
C ILE A 69 -5.95 -10.59 3.45
N PHE A 70 -5.06 -9.65 3.18
CA PHE A 70 -4.77 -9.16 1.84
C PHE A 70 -4.45 -10.32 0.89
N TYR A 71 -3.49 -11.18 1.26
CA TYR A 71 -3.08 -12.32 0.43
C TYR A 71 -4.17 -13.38 0.27
N LEU A 72 -4.96 -13.64 1.31
CA LEU A 72 -6.08 -14.58 1.24
C LEU A 72 -7.15 -14.13 0.24
N ILE A 73 -7.44 -12.83 0.18
CA ILE A 73 -8.40 -12.24 -0.74
C ILE A 73 -7.79 -12.12 -2.14
N GLU A 74 -6.52 -11.72 -2.24
CA GLU A 74 -5.81 -11.56 -3.51
C GLU A 74 -5.79 -12.85 -4.34
N ASN A 75 -5.66 -14.00 -3.68
CA ASN A 75 -5.68 -15.31 -4.35
C ASN A 75 -7.05 -15.70 -4.94
N LYS A 76 -8.14 -15.04 -4.51
CA LYS A 76 -9.51 -15.34 -4.94
C LYS A 76 -10.06 -14.35 -5.96
N ILE A 77 -9.42 -13.18 -6.13
CA ILE A 77 -9.88 -12.15 -7.06
C ILE A 77 -9.30 -12.32 -8.46
N LYS A 78 -10.03 -11.81 -9.46
CA LYS A 78 -9.55 -11.77 -10.84
C LYS A 78 -8.26 -10.97 -10.92
N GLU A 79 -7.32 -11.42 -11.77
CA GLU A 79 -6.01 -10.79 -11.90
C GLU A 79 -6.07 -9.28 -12.26
N GLU A 80 -7.11 -8.87 -12.96
CA GLU A 80 -7.32 -7.47 -13.35
C GLU A 80 -7.62 -6.55 -12.16
N LEU A 81 -8.15 -7.10 -11.06
CA LEU A 81 -8.47 -6.37 -9.84
C LEU A 81 -7.27 -6.29 -8.88
N LYS A 82 -6.21 -7.07 -9.12
CA LYS A 82 -4.97 -7.01 -8.32
C LYS A 82 -4.28 -5.65 -8.37
N LEU A 83 -4.58 -4.83 -9.38
CA LEU A 83 -4.15 -3.43 -9.44
C LEU A 83 -4.63 -2.63 -8.22
N PHE A 84 -5.81 -2.93 -7.67
CA PHE A 84 -6.32 -2.27 -6.46
C PHE A 84 -5.65 -2.76 -5.17
N GLY A 85 -4.54 -3.51 -5.28
CA GLY A 85 -3.88 -4.09 -4.12
C GLY A 85 -3.41 -3.06 -3.08
N LEU A 86 -2.76 -1.97 -3.54
CA LEU A 86 -2.34 -0.89 -2.64
C LEU A 86 -3.53 -0.21 -1.95
N PRO A 87 -4.54 0.35 -2.67
CA PRO A 87 -5.67 0.98 -2.00
C PRO A 87 -6.40 0.03 -1.04
N PHE A 88 -6.52 -1.25 -1.42
CA PHE A 88 -7.15 -2.26 -0.56
C PHE A 88 -6.35 -2.51 0.72
N LEU A 89 -5.02 -2.62 0.62
CA LEU A 89 -4.17 -2.78 1.80
C LEU A 89 -4.24 -1.57 2.73
N LEU A 90 -4.15 -0.34 2.19
CA LEU A 90 -4.25 0.87 3.01
C LEU A 90 -5.61 0.97 3.70
N THR A 91 -6.69 0.54 3.05
CA THR A 91 -8.02 0.40 3.67
C THR A 91 -8.00 -0.61 4.81
N LEU A 92 -7.35 -1.78 4.64
CA LEU A 92 -7.22 -2.78 5.71
C LEU A 92 -6.44 -2.23 6.92
N ILE A 93 -5.37 -1.48 6.70
CA ILE A 93 -4.61 -0.82 7.77
C ILE A 93 -5.49 0.18 8.52
N LEU A 94 -6.27 0.99 7.79
CA LEU A 94 -7.22 1.92 8.42
C LEU A 94 -8.29 1.18 9.24
N ILE A 95 -8.83 0.07 8.72
CA ILE A 95 -9.82 -0.74 9.45
C ILE A 95 -9.18 -1.29 10.73
N GLY A 96 -7.97 -1.86 10.64
CA GLY A 96 -7.22 -2.36 11.79
C GLY A 96 -6.98 -1.27 12.85
N TYR A 97 -6.59 -0.07 12.41
CA TYR A 97 -6.44 1.08 13.30
C TYR A 97 -7.75 1.48 13.95
N THR A 98 -8.84 1.54 13.17
CA THR A 98 -10.18 1.92 13.66
C THR A 98 -10.71 0.93 14.69
N LEU A 99 -10.40 -0.37 14.54
CA LEU A 99 -10.81 -1.39 15.49
C LEU A 99 -10.11 -1.26 16.85
N ILE A 100 -8.90 -0.69 16.89
CA ILE A 100 -8.11 -0.56 18.13
C ILE A 100 -8.29 0.83 18.76
N GLU A 101 -8.15 1.89 17.97
CA GLU A 101 -8.17 3.29 18.43
C GLU A 101 -9.53 3.97 18.22
N GLY A 102 -10.51 3.32 17.57
CA GLY A 102 -11.77 3.93 17.18
C GLY A 102 -11.62 4.89 15.99
N LEU A 103 -12.60 5.80 15.82
CA LEU A 103 -12.59 6.81 14.75
C LEU A 103 -11.65 8.00 15.04
N ASN A 104 -10.54 7.75 15.74
CA ASN A 104 -9.56 8.75 16.17
C ASN A 104 -8.51 9.05 15.08
N TYR A 105 -8.96 9.30 13.85
CA TYR A 105 -8.09 9.70 12.74
C TYR A 105 -8.63 10.96 12.06
N SER A 106 -7.73 11.73 11.44
CA SER A 106 -8.10 12.96 10.73
C SER A 106 -8.86 12.66 9.44
N PHE A 107 -9.80 13.53 9.06
CA PHE A 107 -10.48 13.52 7.76
C PHE A 107 -9.52 13.46 6.56
N ASN A 108 -8.28 13.96 6.72
CA ASN A 108 -7.23 13.86 5.71
C ASN A 108 -6.92 12.41 5.31
N VAL A 109 -7.06 11.45 6.23
CA VAL A 109 -6.84 10.02 5.95
C VAL A 109 -7.91 9.48 5.00
N LEU A 110 -9.17 9.82 5.24
CA LEU A 110 -10.28 9.42 4.37
C LEU A 110 -10.16 10.05 2.99
N TYR A 111 -9.89 11.35 2.94
CA TYR A 111 -9.67 12.07 1.69
C TYR A 111 -8.52 11.45 0.88
N PHE A 112 -7.42 11.11 1.55
CA PHE A 112 -6.27 10.45 0.92
C PHE A 112 -6.62 9.07 0.35
N LEU A 113 -7.35 8.24 1.11
CA LEU A 113 -7.79 6.93 0.62
C LEU A 113 -8.71 7.06 -0.60
N VAL A 114 -9.69 7.97 -0.55
CA VAL A 114 -10.59 8.22 -1.68
C VAL A 114 -9.79 8.67 -2.91
N LEU A 115 -8.78 9.52 -2.73
CA LEU A 115 -7.91 9.96 -3.81
C LEU A 115 -7.11 8.79 -4.41
N ILE A 116 -6.51 7.93 -3.58
CA ILE A 116 -5.79 6.74 -4.08
C ILE A 116 -6.75 5.80 -4.82
N TRP A 117 -7.91 5.49 -4.25
CA TRP A 117 -8.92 4.66 -4.91
C TRP A 117 -9.33 5.25 -6.26
N GLY A 118 -9.60 6.56 -6.31
CA GLY A 118 -9.91 7.28 -7.55
C GLY A 118 -8.78 7.21 -8.57
N LEU A 119 -7.53 7.41 -8.14
CA LEU A 119 -6.35 7.33 -9.00
C LEU A 119 -6.19 5.94 -9.63
N PHE A 120 -6.33 4.88 -8.84
CA PHE A 120 -6.27 3.51 -9.34
C PHE A 120 -7.47 3.15 -10.24
N ALA A 121 -8.67 3.66 -9.92
CA ALA A 121 -9.86 3.49 -10.77
C ALA A 121 -9.73 4.19 -12.13
N ILE A 122 -9.12 5.38 -12.15
CA ILE A 122 -8.77 6.10 -13.36
C ILE A 122 -7.77 5.28 -14.18
N ILE A 123 -6.66 4.83 -13.56
CA ILE A 123 -5.65 3.99 -14.24
C ILE A 123 -6.29 2.73 -14.83
N TYR A 124 -7.18 2.06 -14.09
CA TYR A 124 -7.91 0.90 -14.57
C TYR A 124 -8.79 1.22 -15.78
N SER A 125 -9.50 2.34 -15.76
CA SER A 125 -10.41 2.76 -16.85
C SER A 125 -9.65 3.14 -18.14
N PHE A 126 -8.42 3.62 -18.02
CA PHE A 126 -7.55 3.98 -19.15
C PHE A 126 -6.63 2.85 -19.61
N LYS A 127 -6.71 1.65 -19.01
CA LYS A 127 -5.79 0.53 -19.31
C LYS A 127 -5.78 0.14 -20.80
N ASP A 128 -6.90 0.31 -21.50
CA ASP A 128 -7.09 -0.10 -22.89
C ASP A 128 -6.99 1.08 -23.89
N LYS A 129 -6.62 2.29 -23.46
CA LYS A 129 -6.61 3.49 -24.30
C LYS A 129 -5.27 4.25 -24.29
N GLY A 130 -4.58 4.23 -25.44
CA GLY A 130 -3.45 5.12 -25.75
C GLY A 130 -2.15 4.84 -24.97
N LYS A 131 -1.21 5.81 -24.98
CA LYS A 131 0.12 5.70 -24.33
C LYS A 131 0.06 5.52 -22.80
N LEU A 132 -1.00 5.98 -22.16
CA LEU A 132 -1.25 5.77 -20.72
C LEU A 132 -1.65 4.32 -20.42
N GLY A 133 -2.31 3.66 -21.39
CA GLY A 133 -2.65 2.24 -21.31
C GLY A 133 -1.42 1.34 -21.18
N ASP A 134 -0.32 1.64 -21.87
CA ASP A 134 0.92 0.85 -21.75
C ASP A 134 1.56 0.96 -20.36
N ILE A 135 1.50 2.14 -19.73
CA ILE A 135 1.99 2.35 -18.36
C ILE A 135 1.08 1.62 -17.37
N ALA A 136 -0.24 1.75 -17.53
CA ALA A 136 -1.22 1.02 -16.73
C ALA A 136 -1.06 -0.49 -16.87
N ARG A 137 -0.78 -1.00 -18.07
CA ARG A 137 -0.56 -2.42 -18.34
C ARG A 137 0.73 -2.92 -17.68
N LYS A 138 1.83 -2.16 -17.76
CA LYS A 138 3.07 -2.46 -17.04
C LYS A 138 2.89 -2.44 -15.52
N LEU A 139 2.12 -1.50 -14.99
CA LEU A 139 1.72 -1.43 -13.57
C LEU A 139 0.95 -2.70 -13.17
N VAL A 140 -0.09 -3.05 -13.94
CA VAL A 140 -0.89 -4.26 -13.73
C VAL A 140 -0.01 -5.52 -13.80
N GLU A 141 0.88 -5.64 -14.77
CA GLU A 141 1.79 -6.78 -14.90
C GLU A 141 2.76 -6.88 -13.71
N CYS A 142 3.27 -5.74 -13.23
CA CYS A 142 4.11 -5.68 -12.04
C CYS A 142 3.36 -6.09 -10.77
N CYS A 143 2.05 -5.85 -10.69
CA CYS A 143 1.19 -6.30 -9.59
C CYS A 143 0.60 -7.71 -9.82
N LYS A 144 0.65 -8.27 -11.04
CA LYS A 144 0.17 -9.63 -11.33
C LYS A 144 1.23 -10.70 -11.06
N LYS A 145 2.49 -10.41 -11.36
CA LYS A 145 3.63 -11.33 -11.18
C LYS A 145 4.47 -10.88 -9.98
N TRP A 146 4.27 -11.58 -8.87
CA TRP A 146 5.07 -11.48 -7.65
C TRP A 146 6.09 -12.61 -7.58
#